data_AF-A0A836QLL4-F1
#
_entry.id   AF-A0A836QLL4-F1
#
_cell.length_a   1.000
_cell.length_b   1.000
_cell.length_c   1.000
_cell.angle_alpha   90.00
_cell.angle_beta   90.00
_cell.angle_gamma   90.00
#
_symmetry.space_group_name_H-M   'P 1'
#
loop_
_entity.id
_entity.type
_entity.pdbx_description
1 polymer ?
#
loop_
_entity_poly.entity_id
_entity_poly.type
_entity_poly.pdbx_seq_one_letter_code
_entity_poly.pdbx_strand_id
1 'polypeptide(L)'
;MNQRIDERDWSALTLGERIRQIEVEGYLLLPDLLNADHLARLKAETDELETTPVDYSVHQRGRSNLQFVGGVLTDLVAHPPTIAFLRELLGEEIILSHYGYARSEPGHPGISLHTDGQPFGSQIFGYEGSVPVMVRVLYYLDDLTPDISPFRVIPHSHLSMH
;
A
#
# COMPACT_ATOMS: atom_id res chain seq x y z
N MET A 1 -24.61 7.11 -1.56
CA MET A 1 -24.10 6.12 -0.57
C MET A 1 -23.20 6.92 0.36
N ASN A 2 -23.52 7.06 1.64
CA ASN A 2 -22.64 7.78 2.57
C ASN A 2 -21.34 6.99 2.70
N GLN A 3 -20.22 7.58 2.29
CA GLN A 3 -18.91 6.99 2.51
C GLN A 3 -18.62 7.06 4.02
N ARG A 4 -18.38 5.90 4.64
CA ARG A 4 -18.07 5.81 6.07
C ARG A 4 -16.56 5.92 6.24
N ILE A 5 -16.10 6.96 6.94
CA ILE A 5 -14.70 7.09 7.36
C ILE A 5 -14.48 6.17 8.57
N ASP A 6 -13.34 5.48 8.59
CA ASP A 6 -12.95 4.62 9.70
C ASP A 6 -12.16 5.43 10.74
N GLU A 7 -12.83 5.83 11.82
CA GLU A 7 -12.29 6.70 12.87
C GLU A 7 -11.73 5.94 14.07
N ARG A 8 -11.41 4.65 13.91
CA ARG A 8 -10.80 3.86 14.98
C ARG A 8 -9.48 4.47 15.44
N ASP A 9 -9.21 4.39 16.74
CA ASP A 9 -7.88 4.68 17.26
C ASP A 9 -6.94 3.51 16.95
N TRP A 10 -6.28 3.60 15.80
CA TRP A 10 -5.34 2.59 15.32
C TRP A 10 -4.09 2.48 16.20
N SER A 11 -3.74 3.55 16.95
CA SER A 11 -2.57 3.56 17.82
C SER A 11 -2.77 2.70 19.07
N ALA A 12 -4.03 2.56 19.51
CA ALA A 12 -4.41 1.79 20.69
C ALA A 12 -4.36 0.27 20.49
N LEU A 13 -4.29 -0.22 19.25
CA LEU A 13 -4.24 -1.65 18.96
C LEU A 13 -2.92 -2.26 19.45
N THR A 14 -3.01 -3.33 20.23
CA THR A 14 -1.90 -4.22 20.57
C THR A 14 -1.40 -4.98 19.34
N LEU A 15 -0.23 -5.63 19.41
CA LEU A 15 0.28 -6.46 18.31
C LEU A 15 -0.71 -7.56 17.90
N GLY A 16 -1.28 -8.29 18.87
CA GLY A 16 -2.25 -9.35 18.58
C GLY A 16 -3.53 -8.83 17.92
N GLU A 17 -4.00 -7.64 18.32
CA GLU A 17 -5.14 -7.00 17.68
C GLU A 17 -4.82 -6.52 16.26
N ARG A 18 -3.60 -6.02 16.02
CA ARG A 18 -3.14 -5.65 14.67
C ARG A 18 -3.07 -6.86 13.74
N ILE A 19 -2.54 -7.99 14.21
CA ILE A 19 -2.50 -9.24 13.45
C ILE A 19 -3.92 -9.72 13.15
N ARG A 20 -4.77 -9.85 14.17
CA ARG A 20 -6.18 -10.24 13.98
C ARG A 20 -6.90 -9.31 13.00
N GLN A 21 -6.63 -8.00 13.09
CA GLN A 21 -7.26 -6.99 12.25
C GLN A 21 -6.97 -7.22 10.77
N ILE A 22 -5.70 -7.43 10.39
CA ILE A 22 -5.38 -7.69 8.98
C ILE A 22 -5.83 -9.08 8.53
N GLU A 23 -5.75 -10.10 9.39
CA GLU A 23 -6.18 -11.47 9.05
C GLU A 23 -7.70 -11.59 8.85
N VAL A 24 -8.50 -10.89 9.68
CA VAL A 24 -9.97 -10.99 9.65
C VAL A 24 -10.61 -9.94 8.75
N GLU A 25 -10.16 -8.68 8.84
CA GLU A 25 -10.78 -7.58 8.09
C GLU A 25 -10.09 -7.33 6.74
N GLY A 26 -8.86 -7.81 6.54
CA GLY A 26 -8.12 -7.70 5.28
C GLY A 26 -7.32 -6.41 5.12
N TYR A 27 -7.29 -5.55 6.15
CA TYR A 27 -6.54 -4.29 6.13
C TYR A 27 -6.19 -3.84 7.55
N LEU A 28 -5.11 -3.06 7.65
CA LEU A 28 -4.63 -2.44 8.88
C LEU A 28 -4.01 -1.09 8.55
N LEU A 29 -4.32 -0.07 9.34
CA LEU A 29 -3.57 1.19 9.34
C LEU A 29 -2.58 1.17 10.51
N LEU A 30 -1.31 1.46 10.21
CA LEU A 30 -0.25 1.63 11.20
C LEU A 30 0.12 3.11 11.25
N PRO A 31 -0.34 3.87 12.27
CA PRO A 31 -0.02 5.28 12.39
C PRO A 31 1.47 5.48 12.72
N ASP A 32 1.98 6.66 12.40
CA ASP A 32 3.31 7.14 12.81
C ASP A 32 4.51 6.26 12.38
N LEU A 33 4.37 5.45 11.32
CA LEU A 33 5.50 4.70 10.73
C LEU A 33 6.58 5.64 10.18
N LEU A 34 6.17 6.73 9.55
CA LEU A 34 7.07 7.74 8.98
C LEU A 34 7.00 9.00 9.85
N ASN A 35 8.13 9.38 10.45
CA ASN A 35 8.24 10.68 11.12
C ASN A 35 8.33 11.83 10.10
N ALA A 36 8.17 13.07 10.57
CA ALA A 36 8.14 14.26 9.72
C ALA A 36 9.40 14.42 8.85
N ASP A 37 10.59 14.12 9.38
CA ASP A 37 11.85 14.23 8.64
C ASP A 37 11.96 13.16 7.53
N HIS A 38 11.54 11.93 7.83
CA HIS A 38 11.50 10.83 6.87
C HIS A 38 10.51 11.16 5.75
N LEU A 39 9.33 11.65 6.12
CA LEU A 39 8.30 12.08 5.18
C LEU A 39 8.80 13.22 4.27
N ALA A 40 9.44 14.25 4.83
CA ALA A 40 9.98 15.37 4.05
C ALA A 40 11.03 14.91 3.03
N ARG A 41 11.93 13.98 3.42
CA ARG A 41 12.93 13.39 2.51
C ARG A 41 12.29 12.58 1.39
N LEU A 42 11.29 11.75 1.72
CA LEU A 42 10.55 10.97 0.72
C LEU A 42 9.86 11.88 -0.28
N LYS A 43 9.18 12.94 0.19
CA LYS A 43 8.51 13.91 -0.68
C LYS A 43 9.49 14.59 -1.63
N ALA A 44 10.64 15.06 -1.11
CA ALA A 44 11.69 15.67 -1.92
C ALA A 44 12.23 14.72 -2.99
N GLU A 45 12.47 13.44 -2.69
CA GLU A 45 12.89 12.48 -3.71
C GLU A 45 11.77 12.15 -4.71
N THR A 46 10.51 12.08 -4.26
CA THR A 46 9.37 11.82 -5.16
C THR A 46 9.05 12.97 -6.10
N ASP A 47 9.30 14.21 -5.70
CA ASP A 47 9.09 15.40 -6.52
C ASP A 47 10.00 15.42 -7.77
N GLU A 48 11.18 14.83 -7.66
CA GLU A 48 12.17 14.73 -8.75
C GLU A 48 11.95 13.48 -9.63
N LEU A 49 10.98 12.60 -9.32
CA LEU A 49 10.75 11.40 -10.12
C LEU A 49 10.07 11.76 -11.44
N GLU A 50 10.71 11.39 -12.54
CA GLU A 50 10.00 11.21 -13.79
C GLU A 50 8.96 10.09 -13.63
N THR A 51 7.70 10.43 -13.89
CA THR A 51 6.56 9.51 -13.78
C THR A 51 5.89 9.37 -15.13
N THR A 52 5.24 8.23 -15.37
CA THR A 52 4.44 7.97 -16.57
C THR A 52 2.96 7.86 -16.20
N PRO A 53 2.03 8.28 -17.09
CA PRO A 53 0.62 8.04 -16.88
C PRO A 53 0.30 6.54 -17.01
N VAL A 54 -0.74 6.08 -16.33
CA VAL A 54 -1.33 4.77 -16.60
C VAL A 54 -2.19 4.82 -17.87
N ASP A 55 -2.49 3.65 -18.43
CA ASP A 55 -3.19 3.50 -19.71
C ASP A 55 -4.62 4.08 -19.72
N TYR A 56 -5.33 4.01 -18.59
CA TYR A 56 -6.70 4.50 -18.47
C TYR A 56 -6.83 5.95 -17.96
N SER A 57 -5.75 6.62 -17.53
CA SER A 57 -5.83 8.01 -17.06
C SER A 57 -4.49 8.73 -17.07
N VAL A 58 -4.47 9.92 -17.69
CA VAL A 58 -3.32 10.84 -17.63
C VAL A 58 -3.10 11.46 -16.25
N HIS A 59 -4.16 11.48 -15.42
CA HIS A 59 -4.15 12.04 -14.06
C HIS A 59 -3.75 11.01 -13.00
N GLN A 60 -3.54 9.75 -13.38
CA GLN A 60 -2.90 8.75 -12.52
C GLN A 60 -1.50 8.53 -13.05
N ARG A 61 -0.50 8.96 -12.28
CA ARG A 61 0.91 8.85 -12.63
C ARG A 61 1.61 7.87 -11.70
N GLY A 62 2.67 7.25 -12.19
CA GLY A 62 3.48 6.39 -11.34
C GLY A 62 4.89 6.19 -11.85
N ARG A 63 5.68 5.51 -11.02
CA ARG A 63 7.02 5.04 -11.35
C ARG A 63 7.26 3.69 -10.69
N SER A 64 7.52 2.67 -11.49
CA SER A 64 7.89 1.35 -10.99
C SER A 64 9.37 1.29 -10.63
N ASN A 65 9.78 0.19 -10.02
CA ASN A 65 11.18 -0.14 -9.79
C ASN A 65 11.91 0.84 -8.87
N LEU A 66 11.21 1.38 -7.87
CA LEU A 66 11.80 2.32 -6.91
C LEU A 66 12.95 1.71 -6.12
N GLN A 67 13.01 0.38 -6.00
CA GLN A 67 14.11 -0.32 -5.31
C GLN A 67 15.48 -0.04 -5.94
N PHE A 68 15.53 0.38 -7.20
CA PHE A 68 16.77 0.67 -7.92
C PHE A 68 17.12 2.17 -8.03
N VAL A 69 16.33 3.06 -7.40
CA VAL A 69 16.54 4.52 -7.49
C VAL A 69 17.67 5.00 -6.56
N GLY A 70 17.90 4.29 -5.45
CA GLY A 70 18.80 4.72 -4.39
C GLY A 70 18.10 5.65 -3.39
N GLY A 71 18.88 6.17 -2.44
CA GLY A 71 18.38 7.16 -1.48
C GLY A 71 17.32 6.60 -0.52
N VAL A 72 16.49 7.51 0.01
CA VAL A 72 15.46 7.16 1.00
C VAL A 72 14.35 6.30 0.40
N LEU A 73 14.10 6.41 -0.91
CA LEU A 73 13.13 5.55 -1.60
C LEU A 73 13.54 4.08 -1.60
N THR A 74 14.82 3.78 -1.85
CA THR A 74 15.33 2.39 -1.77
C THR A 74 15.36 1.89 -0.32
N ASP A 75 15.81 2.72 0.63
CA ASP A 75 15.87 2.33 2.05
C ASP A 75 14.48 1.94 2.61
N LEU A 76 13.41 2.57 2.11
CA LEU A 76 12.04 2.30 2.53
C LEU A 76 11.57 0.85 2.27
N VAL A 77 12.20 0.14 1.31
CA VAL A 77 11.94 -1.30 1.06
C VAL A 77 12.13 -2.13 2.33
N ALA A 78 13.16 -1.82 3.11
CA ALA A 78 13.51 -2.54 4.33
C ALA A 78 13.27 -1.69 5.59
N HIS A 79 12.27 -0.80 5.55
CA HIS A 79 11.98 0.10 6.66
C HIS A 79 11.77 -0.69 7.97
N PRO A 80 12.62 -0.50 9.00
CA PRO A 80 12.66 -1.43 10.15
C PRO A 80 11.33 -1.63 10.88
N PRO A 81 10.52 -0.59 11.19
CA PRO A 81 9.22 -0.77 11.83
C PRO A 81 8.25 -1.61 10.99
N THR A 82 8.23 -1.40 9.68
CA THR A 82 7.40 -2.18 8.75
C THR A 82 7.85 -3.64 8.68
N ILE A 83 9.15 -3.89 8.50
CA ILE A 83 9.69 -5.25 8.45
C ILE A 83 9.47 -5.98 9.77
N ALA A 84 9.60 -5.30 10.90
CA ALA A 84 9.31 -5.89 12.21
C ALA A 84 7.86 -6.38 12.29
N PHE A 85 6.89 -5.58 11.88
CA PHE A 85 5.48 -6.01 11.85
C PHE A 85 5.23 -7.13 10.83
N LEU A 86 5.79 -7.02 9.63
CA LEU A 86 5.60 -8.04 8.60
C LEU A 86 6.19 -9.39 9.01
N ARG A 87 7.26 -9.43 9.81
CA ARG A 87 7.81 -10.69 10.33
C ARG A 87 6.89 -11.38 11.32
N GLU A 88 6.22 -10.62 12.17
CA GLU A 88 5.18 -11.15 13.06
C GLU A 88 3.98 -11.70 12.28
N LEU A 89 3.68 -11.11 11.11
CA LEU A 89 2.53 -11.50 10.29
C LEU A 89 2.81 -12.65 9.31
N LEU A 90 3.95 -12.61 8.62
CA LEU A 90 4.29 -13.49 7.49
C LEU A 90 5.42 -14.48 7.81
N GLY A 91 6.11 -14.29 8.94
CA GLY A 91 7.34 -15.02 9.27
C GLY A 91 8.61 -14.32 8.79
N GLU A 92 9.76 -14.96 9.03
CA GLU A 92 11.08 -14.34 8.83
C GLU A 92 11.49 -14.14 7.36
N GLU A 93 11.01 -15.00 6.46
CA GLU A 93 11.39 -15.02 5.05
C GLU A 93 10.38 -14.25 4.19
N ILE A 94 10.60 -12.94 4.07
CA ILE A 94 9.75 -12.04 3.29
C ILE A 94 10.46 -11.69 1.98
N ILE A 95 9.74 -11.75 0.87
CA ILE A 95 10.23 -11.39 -0.46
C ILE A 95 9.48 -10.15 -0.96
N LEU A 96 10.22 -9.13 -1.39
CA LEU A 96 9.65 -8.00 -2.12
C LEU A 96 9.31 -8.45 -3.54
N SER A 97 8.02 -8.44 -3.89
CA SER A 97 7.58 -8.75 -5.25
C SER A 97 7.64 -7.52 -6.17
N HIS A 98 6.96 -6.45 -5.79
CA HIS A 98 6.85 -5.23 -6.58
C HIS A 98 6.96 -3.99 -5.70
N TYR A 99 7.56 -2.93 -6.23
CA TYR A 99 7.66 -1.65 -5.55
C TYR A 99 7.58 -0.49 -6.54
N GLY A 100 6.74 0.48 -6.22
CA GLY A 100 6.41 1.58 -7.11
C GLY A 100 5.82 2.77 -6.37
N TYR A 101 5.88 3.92 -7.03
CA TYR A 101 5.27 5.17 -6.62
C TYR A 101 4.00 5.40 -7.44
N ALA A 102 2.96 5.92 -6.79
CA ALA A 102 1.72 6.30 -7.43
C ALA A 102 1.31 7.70 -6.95
N ARG A 103 0.85 8.53 -7.89
CA ARG A 103 0.36 9.88 -7.65
C ARG A 103 -0.97 10.08 -8.37
N SER A 104 -1.99 10.43 -7.61
CA SER A 104 -3.29 10.83 -8.14
C SER A 104 -3.35 12.36 -8.23
N GLU A 105 -3.51 12.87 -9.44
CA GLU A 105 -3.62 14.30 -9.72
C GLU A 105 -5.10 14.71 -9.82
N PRO A 106 -5.42 16.02 -9.71
CA PRO A 106 -6.78 16.51 -9.95
C PRO A 106 -7.33 16.01 -11.29
N GLY A 107 -8.52 15.39 -11.26
CA GLY A 107 -9.10 14.71 -12.42
C GLY A 107 -8.87 13.20 -12.46
N HIS A 108 -8.17 12.63 -11.47
CA HIS A 108 -8.05 11.19 -11.29
C HIS A 108 -9.44 10.52 -11.21
N PRO A 109 -9.76 9.57 -12.10
CA PRO A 109 -11.04 8.86 -12.05
C PRO A 109 -11.02 7.85 -10.91
N GLY A 110 -12.18 7.63 -10.26
CA GLY A 110 -12.32 6.48 -9.38
C GLY A 110 -12.07 5.18 -10.15
N ILE A 111 -11.32 4.27 -9.53
CA ILE A 111 -11.05 2.95 -10.09
C ILE A 111 -12.14 1.95 -9.70
N SER A 112 -12.41 0.98 -10.57
CA SER A 112 -13.32 -0.13 -10.27
C SER A 112 -12.82 -0.93 -9.07
N LEU A 113 -13.74 -1.55 -8.32
CA LEU A 113 -13.37 -2.48 -7.27
C LEU A 113 -12.53 -3.62 -7.87
N HIS A 114 -11.39 -3.90 -7.27
CA HIS A 114 -10.45 -4.92 -7.70
C HIS A 114 -9.60 -5.39 -6.50
N THR A 115 -8.80 -6.42 -6.76
CA THR A 115 -7.73 -6.91 -5.88
C THR A 115 -6.42 -6.87 -6.66
N ASP A 116 -5.34 -6.54 -5.97
CA ASP A 116 -3.99 -6.53 -6.54
C ASP A 116 -3.38 -7.94 -6.59
N GLY A 117 -3.89 -8.88 -5.80
CA GLY A 117 -3.56 -10.30 -5.85
C GLY A 117 -4.63 -11.10 -6.60
N GLN A 118 -4.22 -12.21 -7.20
CA GLN A 118 -5.04 -13.15 -7.95
C GLN A 118 -4.94 -14.54 -7.31
N PRO A 119 -5.93 -15.44 -7.55
CA PRO A 119 -5.87 -16.79 -7.04
C PRO A 119 -4.55 -17.49 -7.39
N PHE A 120 -4.06 -18.32 -6.48
CA PHE A 120 -2.80 -19.03 -6.65
C PHE A 120 -2.79 -19.83 -7.97
N GLY A 121 -1.75 -19.63 -8.78
CA GLY A 121 -1.61 -20.26 -10.10
C GLY A 121 -2.37 -19.57 -11.24
N SER A 122 -3.00 -18.42 -11.00
CA SER A 122 -3.57 -17.58 -12.05
C SER A 122 -2.49 -17.11 -13.04
N GLN A 123 -2.85 -16.97 -14.32
CA GLN A 123 -2.00 -16.34 -15.33
C GLN A 123 -2.17 -14.82 -15.39
N ILE A 124 -3.13 -14.27 -14.63
CA ILE A 124 -3.39 -12.83 -14.54
C ILE A 124 -2.32 -12.21 -13.63
N PHE A 125 -1.67 -11.14 -14.10
CA PHE A 125 -0.57 -10.44 -13.40
C PHE A 125 0.69 -11.29 -13.12
N GLY A 126 0.82 -12.45 -13.80
CA GLY A 126 2.02 -13.29 -13.73
C GLY A 126 2.21 -13.98 -12.38
N TYR A 127 3.42 -14.49 -12.15
CA TYR A 127 3.76 -15.20 -10.92
C TYR A 127 3.65 -14.29 -9.69
N GLU A 128 4.10 -13.05 -9.82
CA GLU A 128 4.04 -12.03 -8.77
C GLU A 128 2.60 -11.79 -8.29
N GLY A 129 1.65 -11.65 -9.22
CA GLY A 129 0.25 -11.43 -8.87
C GLY A 129 -0.50 -12.67 -8.39
N SER A 130 0.08 -13.86 -8.42
CA SER A 130 -0.60 -15.13 -8.11
C SER A 130 0.12 -15.97 -7.04
N VAL A 131 0.88 -15.32 -6.16
CA VAL A 131 1.49 -15.96 -4.99
C VAL A 131 0.44 -16.40 -3.96
N PRO A 132 0.69 -17.43 -3.14
CA PRO A 132 -0.29 -17.91 -2.16
C PRO A 132 -0.71 -16.88 -1.12
N VAL A 133 0.23 -16.02 -0.69
CA VAL A 133 0.00 -14.97 0.31
C VAL A 133 0.77 -13.73 -0.12
N MET A 134 0.08 -12.60 -0.16
CA MET A 134 0.67 -11.29 -0.43
C MET A 134 0.10 -10.26 0.54
N VAL A 135 0.96 -9.40 1.07
CA VAL A 135 0.55 -8.21 1.81
C VAL A 135 1.06 -6.99 1.06
N ARG A 136 0.14 -6.08 0.71
CA ARG A 136 0.50 -4.79 0.13
C ARG A 136 0.76 -3.78 1.23
N VAL A 137 1.93 -3.16 1.20
CA VAL A 137 2.28 -2.03 2.07
C VAL A 137 2.12 -0.73 1.28
N LEU A 138 1.37 0.21 1.86
CA LEU A 138 1.17 1.54 1.30
C LEU A 138 1.68 2.58 2.29
N TYR A 139 2.62 3.42 1.85
CA TYR A 139 3.05 4.60 2.58
C TYR A 139 2.38 5.83 1.96
N TYR A 140 1.53 6.50 2.72
CA TYR A 140 0.93 7.76 2.28
C TYR A 140 1.88 8.92 2.59
N LEU A 141 2.19 9.71 1.57
CA LEU A 141 3.09 10.87 1.68
C LEU A 141 2.35 12.18 1.95
N ASP A 142 1.03 12.14 1.86
CA ASP A 142 0.09 13.21 2.14
C ASP A 142 -1.01 12.64 3.04
N ASP A 143 -1.68 13.54 3.76
CA ASP A 143 -2.88 13.17 4.50
C ASP A 143 -3.91 12.55 3.55
N LEU A 144 -4.75 11.65 4.04
CA LEU A 144 -5.87 11.11 3.27
C LEU A 144 -7.15 11.80 3.69
N THR A 145 -7.70 12.62 2.80
CA THR A 145 -9.00 13.27 2.97
C THR A 145 -10.00 12.75 1.93
N PRO A 146 -11.31 12.96 2.14
CA PRO A 146 -12.32 12.61 1.14
C PRO A 146 -12.09 13.21 -0.26
N ASP A 147 -11.34 14.30 -0.35
CA ASP A 147 -11.14 15.07 -1.58
C ASP A 147 -9.89 14.65 -2.40
N ILE A 148 -9.04 13.77 -1.86
CA ILE A 148 -7.72 13.43 -2.45
C ILE A 148 -7.55 11.92 -2.68
N SER A 149 -8.55 11.29 -3.29
CA SER A 149 -8.52 9.87 -3.68
C SER A 149 -8.19 8.93 -2.50
N PRO A 150 -8.96 8.96 -1.39
CA PRO A 150 -8.69 8.11 -0.25
C PRO A 150 -8.83 6.63 -0.60
N PHE A 151 -8.09 5.78 0.08
CA PHE A 151 -8.18 4.35 -0.12
C PHE A 151 -9.49 3.80 0.41
N ARG A 152 -10.23 3.11 -0.46
CA ARG A 152 -11.51 2.49 -0.11
C ARG A 152 -11.34 0.98 -0.06
N VAL A 153 -11.62 0.43 1.11
CA VAL A 153 -11.57 -1.01 1.36
C VAL A 153 -12.98 -1.59 1.52
N ILE A 154 -13.10 -2.88 1.21
CA ILE A 154 -14.26 -3.70 1.57
C ILE A 154 -13.76 -4.70 2.62
N PRO A 155 -14.12 -4.51 3.90
CA PRO A 155 -13.68 -5.44 4.94
C PRO A 155 -14.07 -6.89 4.60
N HIS A 156 -13.21 -7.84 4.96
CA HIS A 156 -13.34 -9.28 4.70
C HIS A 156 -13.26 -9.71 3.22
N SER A 157 -13.07 -8.80 2.26
CA SER A 157 -13.08 -9.17 0.84
C SER A 157 -11.95 -10.11 0.43
N HIS A 158 -10.84 -10.12 1.15
CA HIS A 158 -9.70 -11.03 0.93
C HIS A 158 -10.03 -12.50 1.25
N LEU A 159 -11.10 -12.76 2.01
CA LEU A 159 -11.60 -14.12 2.27
C LEU A 159 -12.52 -14.63 1.14
N SER A 160 -12.86 -13.77 0.17
CA SER A 160 -13.72 -14.15 -0.95
C SER A 160 -12.91 -14.96 -1.97
N MET A 161 -13.29 -16.22 -2.13
CA MET A 161 -12.63 -17.19 -3.02
C MET A 161 -13.38 -17.39 -4.35
N HIS A 162 -14.29 -16.48 -4.70
CA HIS A 162 -15.26 -16.62 -5.79
C HIS A 162 -14.99 -15.67 -6.95
#